data_AF-A0A2J6RSE3-F1
#
_entry.id   AF-A0A2J6RSE3-F1
#
_cell.length_a   1.000
_cell.length_b   1.000
_cell.length_c   1.000
_cell.angle_alpha   90.00
_cell.angle_beta   90.00
_cell.angle_gamma   90.00
#
_symmetry.space_group_name_H-M   'P 1'
#
loop_
_entity.id
_entity.type
_entity.pdbx_description
1 polymer ?
#
loop_
_entity_poly.entity_id
_entity_poly.type
_entity_poly.pdbx_seq_one_letter_code
_entity_poly.pdbx_strand_id
1 'polypeptide(L)'
;MSFALRSIKYAALSCVGRFAVATAQLSSSTLHKQCSSTSAVMKFIQALMPLVFSTTAHAIPTGTLQERSTTICGQWDSVVTGTYTVYQDLWNEAEATSGSQCTTVKSDSDNSLVWSTSWSWEGASDQVKSYANAVVTMSSIKQISAISSIPTTWKWSYSGSSIVADVSYDMFTSSTATGASEYEIMIWLAALGGAGPISSTGSTVATPTIGGVAFKLYSGPNGDTTVYSFVAESEATSFSGDLKDFYTYLEDSFSFPSNQYLQSIGAGSEPFTGSDAIFTTSAYTCVVD
;
A
#
# COMPACT_ATOMS: atom_id res chain seq x y z
N MET A 1 -17.62 2.09 27.73
CA MET A 1 -18.18 1.32 26.60
C MET A 1 -17.11 0.33 26.19
N SER A 2 -17.41 -0.95 26.28
CA SER A 2 -16.46 -2.03 25.98
C SER A 2 -16.50 -2.27 24.47
N PHE A 3 -15.46 -1.88 23.75
CA PHE A 3 -15.35 -2.05 22.31
C PHE A 3 -14.89 -3.47 22.01
N ALA A 4 -15.70 -4.23 21.28
CA ALA A 4 -15.34 -5.56 20.80
C ALA A 4 -14.67 -5.39 19.43
N LEU A 5 -13.34 -5.38 19.40
CA LEU A 5 -12.55 -5.37 18.17
C LEU A 5 -12.01 -6.78 17.92
N ARG A 6 -12.27 -7.31 16.71
CA ARG A 6 -11.60 -8.51 16.20
C ARG A 6 -10.52 -8.04 15.24
N SER A 7 -9.27 -8.37 15.56
CA SER A 7 -8.10 -8.09 14.72
C SER A 7 -8.12 -8.81 13.36
N ILE A 8 -7.47 -8.15 12.44
CA ILE A 8 -6.91 -8.60 11.17
C ILE A 8 -6.06 -9.87 11.40
N LYS A 9 -6.56 -11.03 10.99
CA LYS A 9 -5.76 -12.25 10.89
C LYS A 9 -5.17 -12.35 9.49
N TYR A 10 -3.99 -11.78 9.26
CA TYR A 10 -3.20 -12.18 8.10
C TYR A 10 -2.60 -13.56 8.36
N ALA A 11 -3.20 -14.59 7.75
CA ALA A 11 -2.49 -15.81 7.43
C ALA A 11 -1.48 -15.47 6.34
N ALA A 12 -0.19 -15.47 6.67
CA ALA A 12 0.89 -15.47 5.70
C ALA A 12 0.76 -16.71 4.79
N LEU A 13 0.03 -16.60 3.68
CA LEU A 13 0.00 -17.62 2.64
C LEU A 13 1.33 -17.54 1.87
N SER A 14 2.32 -18.28 2.35
CA SER A 14 3.51 -18.62 1.58
C SER A 14 3.11 -19.61 0.48
N CYS A 15 2.74 -19.08 -0.69
CA CYS A 15 2.47 -19.89 -1.87
C CYS A 15 3.81 -20.35 -2.50
N VAL A 16 4.42 -21.40 -1.95
CA VAL A 16 5.53 -22.09 -2.62
C VAL A 16 4.96 -23.00 -3.71
N GLY A 17 4.73 -22.43 -4.89
CA GLY A 17 4.32 -23.16 -6.08
C GLY A 17 5.41 -24.14 -6.51
N ARG A 18 5.17 -25.44 -6.30
CA ARG A 18 5.92 -26.51 -6.95
C ARG A 18 5.64 -26.46 -8.46
N PHE A 19 6.65 -26.14 -9.26
CA PHE A 19 6.62 -26.32 -10.71
C PHE A 19 6.53 -27.81 -11.05
N ALA A 20 5.37 -28.24 -11.54
CA ALA A 20 5.24 -29.48 -12.29
C ALA A 20 5.55 -29.20 -13.77
N VAL A 21 6.63 -29.78 -14.27
CA VAL A 21 7.02 -29.73 -15.68
C VAL A 21 6.04 -30.62 -16.47
N ALA A 22 5.15 -29.99 -17.25
CA ALA A 22 4.34 -30.70 -18.25
C ALA A 22 5.04 -30.59 -19.62
N THR A 23 5.55 -31.72 -20.09
CA THR A 23 6.09 -31.91 -21.45
C THR A 23 4.98 -31.84 -22.48
N ALA A 24 5.03 -30.84 -23.37
CA ALA A 24 4.18 -30.76 -24.55
C ALA A 24 4.83 -31.54 -25.72
N GLN A 25 4.15 -32.58 -26.21
CA GLN A 25 4.50 -33.26 -27.45
C GLN A 25 3.86 -32.54 -28.65
N LEU A 26 4.70 -32.24 -29.63
CA LEU A 26 4.34 -31.74 -30.95
C LEU A 26 3.67 -32.84 -31.79
N SER A 27 2.64 -32.48 -32.54
CA SER A 27 2.25 -33.21 -33.76
C SER A 27 2.09 -32.26 -34.93
N SER A 28 2.95 -32.48 -35.93
CA SER A 28 3.00 -31.86 -37.25
C SER A 28 1.78 -32.23 -38.11
N SER A 29 1.25 -31.27 -38.86
CA SER A 29 0.68 -31.56 -40.18
C SER A 29 0.88 -30.38 -41.13
N THR A 30 1.24 -30.77 -42.35
CA THR A 30 1.88 -29.99 -43.40
C THR A 30 0.85 -29.51 -44.43
N LEU A 31 1.28 -28.58 -45.30
CA LEU A 31 0.93 -28.45 -46.73
C LEU A 31 -0.34 -27.66 -47.12
N HIS A 32 -0.18 -26.42 -47.63
CA HIS A 32 -0.15 -26.16 -49.09
C HIS A 32 0.17 -24.71 -49.47
N LYS A 33 0.90 -24.60 -50.58
CA LYS A 33 1.30 -23.42 -51.37
C LYS A 33 0.10 -22.56 -51.81
N GLN A 34 0.29 -21.24 -51.90
CA GLN A 34 0.33 -20.57 -53.21
C GLN A 34 0.78 -19.10 -53.11
N CYS A 35 1.83 -18.79 -53.87
CA CYS A 35 2.26 -17.46 -54.24
C CYS A 35 1.50 -17.07 -55.53
N SER A 36 0.98 -15.85 -55.63
CA SER A 36 0.56 -15.28 -56.91
C SER A 36 0.94 -13.81 -56.97
N SER A 37 1.90 -13.53 -57.85
CA SER A 37 2.30 -12.22 -58.33
C SER A 37 1.43 -11.87 -59.53
N THR A 38 0.90 -10.65 -59.58
CA THR A 38 0.44 -10.05 -60.83
C THR A 38 1.21 -8.77 -61.06
N SER A 39 1.99 -8.80 -62.15
CA SER A 39 2.76 -7.72 -62.71
C SER A 39 1.85 -6.92 -63.64
N ALA A 40 1.76 -5.60 -63.45
CA ALA A 40 1.26 -4.69 -64.47
C ALA A 40 2.40 -3.75 -64.86
N VAL A 41 2.89 -3.97 -66.07
CA VAL A 41 3.89 -3.14 -66.76
C VAL A 41 3.18 -1.88 -67.25
N MET A 42 3.63 -0.71 -66.82
CA MET A 42 3.34 0.56 -67.50
C MET A 42 4.65 1.31 -67.71
N LYS A 43 5.13 1.28 -68.96
CA LYS A 43 6.21 2.15 -69.43
C LYS A 43 5.65 3.56 -69.61
N PHE A 44 6.25 4.55 -68.98
CA PHE A 44 6.16 5.93 -69.45
C PHE A 44 7.53 6.63 -69.34
N ILE A 45 7.76 7.45 -70.35
CA ILE A 45 9.01 8.07 -70.77
C ILE A 45 9.26 9.37 -69.99
N GLN A 46 10.55 9.62 -69.68
CA GLN A 46 11.27 10.87 -69.43
C GLN A 46 10.51 12.11 -68.93
N ALA A 47 10.96 12.64 -67.78
CA ALA A 47 11.53 14.00 -67.68
C ALA A 47 12.21 14.17 -66.31
N LEU A 48 13.50 14.53 -66.33
CA LEU A 48 14.29 14.88 -65.15
C LEU A 48 14.00 16.34 -64.76
N MET A 49 13.56 16.57 -63.52
CA MET A 49 13.54 17.91 -62.90
C MET A 49 13.87 17.74 -61.41
N PRO A 50 14.94 18.36 -60.88
CA PRO A 50 15.28 18.23 -59.46
C PRO A 50 14.46 19.24 -58.66
N LEU A 51 13.35 18.80 -58.06
CA LEU A 51 12.66 19.59 -57.03
C LEU A 51 13.28 19.24 -55.67
N VAL A 52 14.05 20.17 -55.12
CA VAL A 52 14.54 20.09 -53.74
C VAL A 52 13.36 20.40 -52.81
N PHE A 53 12.66 19.35 -52.35
CA PHE A 53 11.73 19.48 -51.23
C PHE A 53 12.54 19.44 -49.93
N SER A 54 12.74 20.60 -49.29
CA SER A 54 13.14 20.63 -47.88
C SER A 54 11.97 20.12 -47.03
N THR A 55 11.98 18.83 -46.73
CA THR A 55 11.06 18.25 -45.74
C THR A 55 11.52 18.68 -44.35
N THR A 56 10.86 19.68 -43.77
CA THR A 56 10.94 19.90 -42.32
C THR A 56 10.26 18.73 -41.64
N ALA A 57 11.05 17.73 -41.23
CA ALA A 57 10.58 16.66 -40.36
C ALA A 57 10.23 17.29 -39.01
N HIS A 58 8.94 17.59 -38.82
CA HIS A 58 8.43 17.89 -37.49
C HIS A 58 8.44 16.57 -36.73
N ALA A 59 9.31 16.45 -35.73
CA ALA A 59 9.19 15.38 -34.75
C ALA A 59 7.83 15.56 -34.08
N ILE A 60 6.86 14.72 -34.44
CA ILE A 60 5.63 14.58 -33.68
C ILE A 60 6.08 14.15 -32.29
N PRO A 61 5.72 14.87 -31.21
CA PRO A 61 6.00 14.39 -29.87
C PRO A 61 5.38 13.01 -29.76
N THR A 62 6.22 11.98 -29.59
CA THR A 62 5.74 10.66 -29.23
C THR A 62 4.90 10.85 -27.99
N GLY A 63 3.61 10.51 -28.04
CA GLY A 63 2.75 10.58 -26.86
C GLY A 63 3.46 9.87 -25.72
N THR A 64 3.63 10.55 -24.59
CA THR A 64 4.16 9.94 -23.38
C THR A 64 3.33 8.70 -23.10
N LEU A 65 3.98 7.53 -23.02
CA LEU A 65 3.31 6.31 -22.57
C LEU A 65 2.72 6.63 -21.20
N GLN A 66 1.39 6.71 -21.13
CA GLN A 66 0.69 6.86 -19.86
C GLN A 66 1.09 5.65 -19.02
N GLU A 67 1.73 5.92 -17.90
CA GLU A 67 2.03 4.93 -16.89
C GLU A 67 0.75 4.13 -16.60
N ARG A 68 0.83 2.79 -16.69
CA ARG A 68 -0.36 1.95 -16.51
C ARG A 68 -0.72 1.92 -15.04
N SER A 69 -1.62 2.81 -14.64
CA SER A 69 -2.30 2.67 -13.36
C SER A 69 -3.08 1.35 -13.32
N THR A 70 -3.03 0.65 -12.19
CA THR A 70 -3.79 -0.59 -11.97
C THR A 70 -4.81 -0.37 -10.86
N THR A 71 -6.09 -0.57 -11.16
CA THR A 71 -7.19 -0.47 -10.19
C THR A 71 -7.68 -1.86 -9.80
N ILE A 72 -7.86 -2.07 -8.49
CA ILE A 72 -8.35 -3.28 -7.86
C ILE A 72 -9.55 -2.94 -6.97
N CYS A 73 -10.52 -3.84 -6.86
CA CYS A 73 -11.74 -3.61 -6.08
C CYS A 73 -12.22 -4.86 -5.33
N GLY A 74 -11.69 -6.05 -5.62
CA GLY A 74 -12.04 -7.27 -4.92
C GLY A 74 -11.44 -7.30 -3.52
N GLN A 75 -12.18 -7.91 -2.58
CA GLN A 75 -11.87 -7.94 -1.14
C GLN A 75 -10.39 -8.18 -0.81
N TRP A 76 -9.76 -9.13 -1.51
CA TRP A 76 -8.38 -9.60 -1.28
C TRP A 76 -7.45 -9.33 -2.46
N ASP A 77 -7.84 -8.45 -3.38
CA ASP A 77 -6.99 -8.08 -4.49
C ASP A 77 -5.73 -7.37 -3.98
N SER A 78 -4.64 -7.51 -4.73
CA SER A 78 -3.38 -6.80 -4.46
C SER A 78 -2.59 -6.55 -5.74
N VAL A 79 -1.68 -5.59 -5.67
CA VAL A 79 -0.74 -5.26 -6.76
C VAL A 79 0.67 -5.20 -6.19
N VAL A 80 1.56 -6.03 -6.72
CA VAL A 80 3.00 -5.94 -6.44
C VAL A 80 3.63 -4.90 -7.36
N THR A 81 4.36 -3.94 -6.80
CA THR A 81 5.06 -2.88 -7.55
C THR A 81 6.34 -2.49 -6.83
N GLY A 82 7.48 -2.53 -7.52
CA GLY A 82 8.80 -2.29 -6.92
C GLY A 82 9.03 -3.12 -5.65
N THR A 83 9.31 -2.43 -4.54
CA THR A 83 9.48 -3.05 -3.22
C THR A 83 8.18 -3.15 -2.41
N TYR A 84 7.03 -2.82 -2.99
CA TYR A 84 5.75 -2.75 -2.30
C TYR A 84 4.77 -3.82 -2.78
N THR A 85 3.91 -4.26 -1.87
CA THR A 85 2.62 -4.87 -2.23
C THR A 85 1.51 -3.98 -1.71
N VAL A 86 0.67 -3.48 -2.62
CA VAL A 86 -0.50 -2.66 -2.28
C VAL A 86 -1.71 -3.56 -2.20
N TYR A 87 -2.33 -3.61 -1.03
CA TYR A 87 -3.49 -4.46 -0.74
C TYR A 87 -4.78 -3.64 -0.74
N GLN A 88 -5.85 -4.26 -1.23
CA GLN A 88 -7.20 -3.74 -1.06
C GLN A 88 -7.71 -3.94 0.37
N ASP A 89 -7.55 -5.17 0.88
CA ASP A 89 -7.82 -5.58 2.26
C ASP A 89 -9.16 -5.12 2.84
N LEU A 90 -10.27 -5.54 2.22
CA LEU A 90 -11.62 -5.27 2.76
C LEU A 90 -12.02 -6.31 3.80
N TRP A 91 -11.16 -6.52 4.79
CA TRP A 91 -11.28 -7.64 5.74
C TRP A 91 -12.58 -7.66 6.55
N ASN A 92 -13.21 -6.49 6.74
CA ASN A 92 -14.43 -6.35 7.51
C ASN A 92 -15.60 -5.75 6.72
N GLU A 93 -15.56 -5.82 5.38
CA GLU A 93 -16.63 -5.23 4.55
C GLU A 93 -18.02 -5.81 4.86
N ALA A 94 -18.07 -7.04 5.35
CA ALA A 94 -19.32 -7.72 5.70
C ALA A 94 -20.06 -7.06 6.89
N GLU A 95 -19.38 -6.27 7.72
CA GLU A 95 -19.99 -5.52 8.82
C GLU A 95 -20.63 -4.20 8.33
N ALA A 96 -20.29 -3.76 7.11
CA ALA A 96 -20.97 -2.62 6.50
C ALA A 96 -22.41 -2.98 6.12
N THR A 97 -23.32 -2.04 6.31
CA THR A 97 -24.69 -2.16 5.77
C THR A 97 -24.73 -1.92 4.27
N SER A 98 -23.83 -1.07 3.76
CA SER A 98 -23.64 -0.78 2.35
C SER A 98 -22.24 -0.19 2.14
N GLY A 99 -21.74 -0.27 0.91
CA GLY A 99 -20.51 0.40 0.53
C GLY A 99 -19.69 -0.35 -0.50
N SER A 100 -18.59 0.28 -0.90
CA SER A 100 -17.58 -0.31 -1.79
C SER A 100 -16.28 0.47 -1.67
N GLN A 101 -15.19 -0.15 -2.11
CA GLN A 101 -13.88 0.46 -2.13
C GLN A 101 -13.12 -0.04 -3.36
N CYS A 102 -12.24 0.81 -3.92
CA CYS A 102 -11.31 0.46 -4.98
C CYS A 102 -9.98 1.17 -4.76
N THR A 103 -8.87 0.44 -4.88
CA THR A 103 -7.51 0.96 -4.79
C THR A 103 -6.89 1.06 -6.18
N THR A 104 -6.16 2.14 -6.44
CA THR A 104 -5.43 2.36 -7.70
C THR A 104 -3.96 2.63 -7.39
N VAL A 105 -3.09 1.73 -7.87
CA VAL A 105 -1.65 1.97 -7.92
C VAL A 105 -1.37 2.78 -9.18
N LYS A 106 -0.80 3.97 -9.03
CA LYS A 106 -0.56 4.90 -10.14
C LYS A 106 0.85 4.78 -10.68
N SER A 107 1.84 4.88 -9.79
CA SER A 107 3.25 4.88 -10.15
C SER A 107 4.15 4.39 -9.02
N ASP A 108 5.33 3.92 -9.39
CA ASP A 108 6.46 3.71 -8.48
C ASP A 108 7.73 4.10 -9.23
N SER A 109 8.18 5.34 -8.99
CA SER A 109 9.32 5.96 -9.66
C SER A 109 10.29 6.46 -8.60
N ASP A 110 11.59 6.20 -8.79
CA ASP A 110 12.64 6.57 -7.83
C ASP A 110 12.36 6.07 -6.40
N ASN A 111 11.78 4.87 -6.29
CA ASN A 111 11.42 4.22 -5.02
C ASN A 111 10.40 5.01 -4.19
N SER A 112 9.56 5.82 -4.86
CA SER A 112 8.46 6.57 -4.29
C SER A 112 7.14 6.11 -4.91
N LEU A 113 6.36 5.40 -4.10
CA LEU A 113 5.06 4.87 -4.46
C LEU A 113 3.98 5.97 -4.48
N VAL A 114 3.15 5.97 -5.52
CA VAL A 114 1.97 6.81 -5.66
C VAL A 114 0.75 5.92 -5.87
N TRP A 115 -0.22 6.04 -4.99
CA TRP A 115 -1.43 5.23 -5.02
C TRP A 115 -2.59 5.97 -4.36
N SER A 116 -3.80 5.46 -4.54
CA SER A 116 -5.00 6.02 -3.91
C SER A 116 -6.04 4.94 -3.66
N THR A 117 -6.89 5.11 -2.66
CA THR A 117 -8.11 4.32 -2.49
C THR A 117 -9.33 5.24 -2.44
N SER A 118 -10.37 4.86 -3.17
CA SER A 118 -11.66 5.54 -3.16
C SER A 118 -12.72 4.63 -2.57
N TRP A 119 -13.55 5.14 -1.66
CA TRP A 119 -14.55 4.32 -0.97
C TRP A 119 -15.78 5.09 -0.53
N SER A 120 -16.82 4.35 -0.20
CA SER A 120 -17.97 4.79 0.57
C SER A 120 -18.40 3.62 1.45
N TRP A 121 -18.60 3.87 2.75
CA TRP A 121 -18.96 2.85 3.73
C TRP A 121 -20.03 3.37 4.67
N GLU A 122 -21.06 2.55 4.92
CA GLU A 122 -22.17 2.87 5.82
C GLU A 122 -22.42 1.73 6.83
N GLY A 123 -22.93 2.10 8.02
CA GLY A 123 -23.24 1.15 9.09
C GLY A 123 -22.01 0.74 9.90
N ALA A 124 -22.26 0.06 11.03
CA ALA A 124 -21.24 -0.34 12.01
C ALA A 124 -20.20 0.77 12.25
N SER A 125 -20.66 1.93 12.72
CA SER A 125 -19.87 3.18 12.77
C SER A 125 -18.64 3.13 13.69
N ASP A 126 -18.58 2.12 14.56
CA ASP A 126 -17.49 1.85 15.48
C ASP A 126 -16.57 0.70 15.01
N GLN A 127 -16.78 0.18 13.80
CA GLN A 127 -15.96 -0.87 13.21
C GLN A 127 -15.28 -0.41 11.93
N VAL A 128 -13.96 -0.64 11.85
CA VAL A 128 -13.17 -0.53 10.62
C VAL A 128 -13.75 -1.46 9.55
N LYS A 129 -13.72 -1.07 8.28
CA LYS A 129 -14.18 -1.88 7.14
C LYS A 129 -13.05 -2.52 6.34
N SER A 130 -11.91 -1.85 6.27
CA SER A 130 -10.78 -2.26 5.46
C SER A 130 -9.48 -1.67 6.00
N TYR A 131 -8.35 -2.14 5.48
CA TYR A 131 -7.07 -1.45 5.63
C TYR A 131 -6.30 -1.50 4.31
N ALA A 132 -6.79 -0.75 3.31
CA ALA A 132 -6.02 -0.61 2.07
C ALA A 132 -4.68 0.06 2.40
N ASN A 133 -3.58 -0.64 2.08
CA ASN A 133 -2.26 -0.25 2.54
C ASN A 133 -1.15 -0.71 1.58
N ALA A 134 -0.01 -0.03 1.66
CA ALA A 134 1.21 -0.43 0.97
C ALA A 134 2.20 -1.09 1.96
N VAL A 135 2.39 -2.40 1.84
CA VAL A 135 3.37 -3.16 2.64
C VAL A 135 4.72 -3.13 1.94
N VAL A 136 5.76 -2.72 2.65
CA VAL A 136 7.14 -2.79 2.14
C VAL A 136 7.70 -4.22 2.27
N THR A 137 8.36 -4.69 1.21
CA THR A 137 9.09 -5.95 1.19
C THR A 137 10.41 -5.79 1.92
N MET A 138 10.59 -6.53 3.01
CA MET A 138 11.86 -6.57 3.74
C MET A 138 12.76 -7.67 3.17
N SER A 139 14.01 -7.32 2.87
CA SER A 139 15.00 -8.28 2.33
C SER A 139 15.32 -9.41 3.33
N SER A 140 15.20 -9.12 4.63
CA SER A 140 15.27 -10.10 5.71
C SER A 140 14.43 -9.62 6.90
N ILE A 141 13.76 -10.56 7.57
CA ILE A 141 13.11 -10.31 8.85
C ILE A 141 14.20 -10.21 9.92
N LYS A 142 14.25 -9.08 10.62
CA LYS A 142 15.27 -8.78 11.63
C LYS A 142 14.65 -8.56 12.99
N GLN A 143 15.42 -8.81 14.03
CA GLN A 143 15.06 -8.34 15.36
C GLN A 143 15.15 -6.82 15.40
N ILE A 144 14.30 -6.20 16.22
CA ILE A 144 14.25 -4.76 16.43
C ILE A 144 15.61 -4.19 16.88
N SER A 145 16.39 -4.96 17.64
CA SER A 145 17.77 -4.63 18.06
C SER A 145 18.82 -4.73 16.94
N ALA A 146 18.52 -5.43 15.83
CA ALA A 146 19.41 -5.58 14.68
C ALA A 146 19.08 -4.62 13.52
N ILE A 147 18.01 -3.84 13.67
CA ILE A 147 17.61 -2.80 12.72
C ILE A 147 18.30 -1.50 13.13
N SER A 148 19.02 -0.90 12.18
CA SER A 148 19.74 0.35 12.38
C SER A 148 18.85 1.57 12.18
N SER A 149 18.01 1.54 11.14
CA SER A 149 17.04 2.59 10.81
C SER A 149 15.90 2.04 9.97
N ILE A 150 14.76 2.72 10.03
CA ILE A 150 13.58 2.52 9.18
C ILE A 150 13.16 3.88 8.61
N PRO A 151 13.96 4.47 7.70
CA PRO A 151 13.65 5.77 7.13
C PRO A 151 12.37 5.69 6.28
N THR A 152 11.47 6.66 6.48
CA THR A 152 10.23 6.79 5.71
C THR A 152 9.96 8.23 5.32
N THR A 153 9.25 8.41 4.20
CA THR A 153 8.58 9.66 3.84
C THR A 153 7.19 9.33 3.34
N TRP A 154 6.18 10.04 3.83
CA TRP A 154 4.80 9.85 3.38
C TRP A 154 4.07 11.18 3.24
N LYS A 155 3.57 11.43 2.04
CA LYS A 155 2.76 12.60 1.69
C LYS A 155 1.42 12.15 1.17
N TRP A 156 0.36 12.58 1.83
CA TRP A 156 -0.98 12.13 1.52
C TRP A 156 -2.01 13.25 1.65
N SER A 157 -3.21 13.00 1.12
CA SER A 157 -4.37 13.87 1.24
C SER A 157 -5.65 13.05 1.30
N TYR A 158 -6.69 13.58 1.94
CA TYR A 158 -8.03 13.02 1.95
C TYR A 158 -9.06 14.04 1.44
N SER A 159 -10.04 13.57 0.67
CA SER A 159 -11.24 14.33 0.33
C SER A 159 -12.48 13.45 0.43
N GLY A 160 -13.65 14.05 0.66
CA GLY A 160 -14.93 13.34 0.72
C GLY A 160 -15.87 13.99 1.73
N SER A 161 -16.93 13.28 2.10
CA SER A 161 -17.94 13.76 3.05
C SER A 161 -18.06 12.83 4.26
N SER A 162 -18.19 13.43 5.46
CA SER A 162 -18.42 12.71 6.71
C SER A 162 -17.43 11.56 6.97
N ILE A 163 -16.16 11.77 6.60
CA ILE A 163 -15.11 10.75 6.71
C ILE A 163 -14.80 10.51 8.19
N VAL A 164 -14.98 9.26 8.63
CA VAL A 164 -14.44 8.71 9.86
C VAL A 164 -13.42 7.64 9.45
N ALA A 165 -12.14 7.97 9.58
CA ALA A 165 -11.03 7.12 9.18
C ALA A 165 -9.74 7.55 9.90
N ASP A 166 -8.76 6.67 9.97
CA ASP A 166 -7.37 7.07 10.23
C ASP A 166 -6.52 7.08 8.96
N VAL A 167 -5.31 7.62 9.09
CA VAL A 167 -4.20 7.39 8.16
C VAL A 167 -3.01 6.98 9.00
N SER A 168 -2.52 5.76 8.80
CA SER A 168 -1.64 5.12 9.76
C SER A 168 -0.54 4.27 9.12
N TYR A 169 0.61 4.23 9.79
CA TYR A 169 1.52 3.09 9.68
C TYR A 169 1.03 2.00 10.61
N ASP A 170 1.25 0.75 10.22
CA ASP A 170 0.90 -0.44 10.99
C ASP A 170 2.04 -1.47 10.91
N MET A 171 2.58 -1.85 12.06
CA MET A 171 3.77 -2.68 12.16
C MET A 171 3.59 -3.78 13.20
N PHE A 172 3.80 -5.03 12.78
CA PHE A 172 3.65 -6.18 13.66
C PHE A 172 4.99 -6.77 14.07
N THR A 173 5.07 -7.22 15.32
CA THR A 173 6.24 -7.94 15.82
C THR A 173 5.88 -9.24 16.54
N SER A 174 6.83 -10.18 16.57
CA SER A 174 6.70 -11.45 17.29
C SER A 174 8.03 -11.89 17.89
N SER A 175 8.01 -12.71 18.94
CA SER A 175 9.22 -13.32 19.51
C SER A 175 9.95 -14.26 18.53
N THR A 176 9.30 -14.66 17.44
CA THR A 176 9.88 -15.44 16.36
C THR A 176 9.56 -14.83 15.00
N ALA A 177 10.44 -15.01 14.01
CA ALA A 177 10.26 -14.41 12.68
C ALA A 177 8.93 -14.78 12.00
N THR A 178 8.39 -15.98 12.27
CA THR A 178 7.17 -16.50 11.63
C THR A 178 6.04 -16.79 12.62
N GLY A 179 6.15 -16.32 13.86
CA GLY A 179 5.16 -16.55 14.91
C GLY A 179 3.90 -15.71 14.72
N ALA A 180 2.91 -15.97 15.58
CA ALA A 180 1.79 -15.04 15.73
C ALA A 180 2.30 -13.70 16.29
N SER A 181 1.68 -12.60 15.85
CA SER A 181 2.07 -11.27 16.28
C SER A 181 1.70 -11.05 17.76
N GLU A 182 2.69 -10.62 18.53
CA GLU A 182 2.56 -10.34 19.97
C GLU A 182 2.31 -8.85 20.20
N TYR A 183 2.85 -8.00 19.33
CA TYR A 183 2.68 -6.56 19.36
C TYR A 183 2.30 -6.01 17.99
N GLU A 184 1.52 -4.95 18.04
CA GLU A 184 1.11 -4.11 16.92
C GLU A 184 1.44 -2.66 17.29
N ILE A 185 2.21 -1.98 16.45
CA ILE A 185 2.62 -0.60 16.66
C ILE A 185 2.06 0.22 15.52
N MET A 186 1.03 1.01 15.83
CA MET A 186 0.41 1.90 14.87
C MET A 186 0.88 3.34 15.08
N ILE A 187 1.12 4.06 13.99
CA ILE A 187 1.47 5.48 14.00
C ILE A 187 0.46 6.22 13.13
N TRP A 188 -0.54 6.80 13.77
CA TRP A 188 -1.62 7.52 13.11
C TRP A 188 -1.19 8.95 12.85
N LEU A 189 -0.98 9.28 11.57
CA LEU A 189 -0.74 10.65 11.12
C LEU A 189 -2.02 11.49 11.11
N ALA A 190 -3.19 10.83 11.10
CA ALA A 190 -4.49 11.48 11.21
C ALA A 190 -5.52 10.60 11.92
N ALA A 191 -6.43 11.26 12.64
CA ALA A 191 -7.66 10.69 13.17
C ALA A 191 -8.82 11.56 12.71
N LEU A 192 -9.50 11.17 11.64
CA LEU A 192 -10.53 11.96 10.97
C LEU A 192 -11.92 11.60 11.54
N GLY A 193 -12.79 12.61 11.67
CA GLY A 193 -14.20 12.40 12.00
C GLY A 193 -14.49 11.75 13.36
N GLY A 194 -13.51 11.68 14.25
CA GLY A 194 -13.65 11.04 15.56
C GLY A 194 -13.21 9.57 15.61
N ALA A 195 -12.50 9.08 14.59
CA ALA A 195 -11.80 7.79 14.66
C ALA A 195 -10.91 7.73 15.90
N GLY A 196 -10.89 6.57 16.59
CA GLY A 196 -10.18 6.40 17.85
C GLY A 196 -9.38 5.10 17.87
N PRO A 197 -8.17 5.09 18.44
CA PRO A 197 -7.33 3.91 18.50
C PRO A 197 -7.80 2.92 19.56
N ILE A 198 -7.24 1.70 19.51
CA ILE A 198 -7.39 0.71 20.57
C ILE A 198 -6.81 1.25 21.89
N SER A 199 -7.62 1.23 22.94
CA SER A 199 -7.21 1.70 24.27
C SER A 199 -7.96 0.99 25.38
N SER A 200 -7.23 0.48 26.37
CA SER A 200 -7.83 -0.13 27.57
C SER A 200 -8.59 0.86 28.43
N THR A 201 -8.18 2.13 28.43
CA THR A 201 -8.72 3.18 29.33
C THR A 201 -9.50 4.26 28.60
N GLY A 202 -9.39 4.32 27.27
CA GLY A 202 -9.86 5.45 26.46
C GLY A 202 -9.04 6.74 26.68
N SER A 203 -7.92 6.67 27.40
CA SER A 203 -7.04 7.80 27.72
C SER A 203 -5.62 7.53 27.28
N THR A 204 -4.86 8.60 27.06
CA THR A 204 -3.44 8.52 26.69
C THR A 204 -2.60 8.00 27.85
N VAL A 205 -1.63 7.14 27.55
CA VAL A 205 -0.63 6.69 28.52
C VAL A 205 0.62 7.57 28.52
N ALA A 206 0.91 8.27 27.41
CA ALA A 206 1.99 9.24 27.28
C ALA A 206 1.74 10.22 26.12
N THR A 207 2.54 11.29 26.04
CA THR A 207 2.49 12.29 24.95
C THR A 207 3.88 12.62 24.40
N PRO A 208 4.55 11.68 23.69
CA PRO A 208 5.91 11.91 23.18
C PRO A 208 5.93 12.82 21.95
N THR A 209 7.12 13.36 21.66
CA THR A 209 7.41 14.00 20.37
C THR A 209 8.47 13.17 19.64
N ILE A 210 8.15 12.63 18.47
CA ILE A 210 9.00 11.73 17.68
C ILE A 210 8.98 12.21 16.24
N GLY A 211 10.14 12.27 15.57
CA GLY A 211 10.25 12.77 14.19
C GLY A 211 9.70 14.21 14.00
N GLY A 212 9.73 15.04 15.05
CA GLY A 212 9.20 16.41 15.04
C GLY A 212 7.68 16.52 15.13
N VAL A 213 6.96 15.41 15.34
CA VAL A 213 5.49 15.38 15.51
C VAL A 213 5.16 15.02 16.96
N ALA A 214 4.21 15.75 17.56
CA ALA A 214 3.67 15.43 18.87
C ALA A 214 2.58 14.36 18.73
N PHE A 215 2.70 13.29 19.52
CA PHE A 215 1.79 12.16 19.52
C PHE A 215 1.15 11.97 20.89
N LYS A 216 -0.09 11.49 20.88
CA LYS A 216 -0.78 10.88 22.01
C LYS A 216 -0.64 9.37 21.90
N LEU A 217 0.03 8.75 22.86
CA LEU A 217 0.20 7.30 22.89
C LEU A 217 -0.98 6.65 23.64
N TYR A 218 -1.59 5.66 23.01
CA TYR A 218 -2.61 4.79 23.58
C TYR A 218 -2.10 3.35 23.61
N SER A 219 -2.67 2.53 24.49
CA SER A 219 -2.39 1.10 24.52
C SER A 219 -3.61 0.29 24.93
N GLY A 220 -3.80 -0.86 24.29
CA GLY A 220 -4.81 -1.83 24.66
C GLY A 220 -4.65 -3.18 23.94
N PRO A 221 -5.35 -4.21 24.40
CA PRO A 221 -5.30 -5.53 23.78
C PRO A 221 -6.21 -5.62 22.56
N ASN A 222 -5.77 -6.39 21.56
CA ASN A 222 -6.55 -6.82 20.41
C ASN A 222 -6.39 -8.35 20.26
N GLY A 223 -7.26 -9.10 20.93
CA GLY A 223 -7.03 -10.54 21.15
C GLY A 223 -5.78 -10.77 22.00
N ASP A 224 -4.86 -11.58 21.50
CA ASP A 224 -3.59 -11.90 22.17
C ASP A 224 -2.45 -10.90 21.83
N THR A 225 -2.73 -9.89 21.00
CA THR A 225 -1.78 -8.87 20.56
C THR A 225 -1.92 -7.61 21.41
N THR A 226 -0.80 -7.03 21.87
CA THR A 226 -0.79 -5.72 22.52
C THR A 226 -0.59 -4.63 21.48
N VAL A 227 -1.53 -3.68 21.40
CA VAL A 227 -1.49 -2.57 20.45
C VAL A 227 -0.97 -1.32 21.14
N TYR A 228 0.00 -0.66 20.53
CA TYR A 228 0.45 0.69 20.85
C TYR A 228 0.11 1.61 19.68
N SER A 229 -0.71 2.62 19.92
CA SER A 229 -1.11 3.56 18.87
C SER A 229 -0.64 4.97 19.21
N PHE A 230 0.30 5.49 18.41
CA PHE A 230 0.76 6.87 18.47
C PHE A 230 -0.12 7.73 17.56
N VAL A 231 -1.00 8.55 18.13
CA VAL A 231 -1.93 9.39 17.37
C VAL A 231 -1.44 10.82 17.35
N ALA A 232 -1.15 11.35 16.16
CA ALA A 232 -0.67 12.73 16.01
C ALA A 232 -1.68 13.72 16.60
N GLU A 233 -1.19 14.69 17.37
CA GLU A 233 -2.05 15.71 17.99
C GLU A 233 -2.66 16.67 16.97
N SER A 234 -2.05 16.76 15.79
CA SER A 234 -2.53 17.50 14.64
C SER A 234 -2.29 16.68 13.38
N GLU A 235 -3.18 16.80 12.41
CA GLU A 235 -3.09 16.07 11.15
C GLU A 235 -1.74 16.32 10.45
N ALA A 236 -1.00 15.24 10.20
CA ALA A 236 0.31 15.25 9.57
C ALA A 236 0.22 14.70 8.14
N THR A 237 -0.23 15.53 7.20
CA THR A 237 -0.35 15.18 5.77
C THR A 237 0.99 14.99 5.05
N SER A 238 2.09 15.37 5.70
CA SER A 238 3.47 15.14 5.26
C SER A 238 4.32 14.74 6.46
N PHE A 239 4.83 13.52 6.47
CA PHE A 239 5.73 13.00 7.49
C PHE A 239 7.03 12.50 6.86
N SER A 240 8.16 12.72 7.54
CA SER A 240 9.45 12.19 7.18
C SER A 240 10.26 11.98 8.45
N GLY A 241 10.80 10.79 8.64
CA GLY A 241 11.46 10.40 9.87
C GLY A 241 11.91 8.95 9.85
N ASP A 242 12.27 8.44 11.03
CA ASP A 242 12.68 7.06 11.22
C ASP A 242 11.64 6.32 12.10
N LEU A 243 11.02 5.26 11.57
CA LEU A 243 10.04 4.48 12.33
C LEU A 243 10.69 3.70 13.49
N LYS A 244 12.02 3.47 13.45
CA LYS A 244 12.76 2.85 14.55
C LYS A 244 12.67 3.68 15.84
N ASP A 245 12.54 5.00 15.75
CA ASP A 245 12.44 5.90 16.91
C ASP A 245 11.23 5.57 17.80
N PHE A 246 10.13 5.08 17.22
CA PHE A 246 8.94 4.66 17.98
C PHE A 246 9.22 3.40 18.80
N TYR A 247 9.97 2.44 18.24
CA TYR A 247 10.41 1.26 18.99
C TYR A 247 11.39 1.65 20.09
N THR A 248 12.36 2.52 19.81
CA THR A 248 13.30 3.02 20.84
C THR A 248 12.56 3.71 21.98
N TYR A 249 11.55 4.52 21.68
CA TYR A 249 10.71 5.12 22.72
C TYR A 249 9.99 4.07 23.58
N LEU A 250 9.42 3.03 22.95
CA LEU A 250 8.74 1.93 23.66
C LEU A 250 9.72 1.08 24.48
N GLU A 251 10.93 0.84 23.97
CA GLU A 251 12.01 0.14 24.69
C GLU A 251 12.37 0.90 25.97
N ASP A 252 12.60 2.21 25.87
CA ASP A 252 13.02 3.07 26.97
C ASP A 252 11.91 3.33 28.01
N SER A 253 10.68 3.58 27.55
CA SER A 253 9.59 4.07 28.41
C SER A 253 8.60 2.99 28.83
N PHE A 254 8.51 1.90 28.07
CA PHE A 254 7.51 0.84 28.26
C PHE A 254 8.13 -0.57 28.30
N SER A 255 9.47 -0.67 28.34
CA SER A 255 10.19 -1.96 28.39
C SER A 255 9.83 -2.90 27.24
N PHE A 256 9.59 -2.35 26.05
CA PHE A 256 9.34 -3.16 24.86
C PHE A 256 10.54 -4.09 24.57
N PRO A 257 10.30 -5.38 24.26
CA PRO A 257 11.37 -6.33 24.07
C PRO A 257 12.10 -6.14 22.73
N SER A 258 13.33 -5.65 22.75
CA SER A 258 14.15 -5.41 21.54
C SER A 258 14.56 -6.68 20.76
N ASN A 259 14.31 -7.86 21.31
CA ASN A 259 14.51 -9.16 20.65
C ASN A 259 13.29 -9.61 19.81
N GLN A 260 12.23 -8.81 19.76
CA GLN A 260 11.11 -9.03 18.84
C GLN A 260 11.57 -8.92 17.39
N TYR A 261 11.02 -9.74 16.50
CA TYR A 261 11.22 -9.68 15.06
C TYR A 261 10.17 -8.77 14.42
N LEU A 262 10.59 -7.83 13.59
CA LEU A 262 9.69 -7.01 12.78
C LEU A 262 9.16 -7.83 11.60
N GLN A 263 7.86 -8.13 11.60
CA GLN A 263 7.23 -9.03 10.64
C GLN A 263 6.66 -8.30 9.43
N SER A 264 6.16 -7.08 9.61
CA SER A 264 5.57 -6.27 8.55
C SER A 264 5.62 -4.78 8.87
N ILE A 265 5.56 -3.96 7.83
CA ILE A 265 5.32 -2.52 7.89
C ILE A 265 4.37 -2.19 6.74
N GLY A 266 3.14 -1.81 7.07
CA GLY A 266 2.14 -1.27 6.14
C GLY A 266 1.92 0.22 6.39
N ALA A 267 1.54 0.95 5.34
CA ALA A 267 1.06 2.33 5.45
C ALA A 267 -0.23 2.49 4.64
N GLY A 268 -1.32 2.87 5.31
CA GLY A 268 -2.66 2.85 4.73
C GLY A 268 -3.68 3.72 5.46
N SER A 269 -4.94 3.36 5.31
CA SER A 269 -6.07 4.05 5.97
C SER A 269 -7.13 3.04 6.38
N GLU A 270 -7.59 3.12 7.63
CA GLU A 270 -8.73 2.33 8.13
C GLU A 270 -10.02 3.17 8.11
N PRO A 271 -10.92 2.98 7.13
CA PRO A 271 -12.20 3.67 7.11
C PRO A 271 -13.26 2.97 7.99
N PHE A 272 -14.03 3.77 8.72
CA PHE A 272 -15.21 3.33 9.47
C PHE A 272 -16.48 3.64 8.68
N THR A 273 -16.70 4.91 8.36
CA THR A 273 -17.86 5.43 7.60
C THR A 273 -17.50 6.70 6.84
N GLY A 274 -18.27 7.01 5.80
CA GLY A 274 -18.05 8.18 4.94
C GLY A 274 -18.49 7.91 3.50
N SER A 275 -18.59 8.97 2.70
CA SER A 275 -19.01 8.88 1.31
C SER A 275 -18.13 9.70 0.37
N ASP A 276 -18.03 9.23 -0.88
CA ASP A 276 -17.20 9.82 -1.94
C ASP A 276 -15.77 10.12 -1.47
N ALA A 277 -15.25 9.24 -0.62
CA ALA A 277 -14.00 9.42 0.06
C ALA A 277 -12.85 8.99 -0.85
N ILE A 278 -11.79 9.79 -0.92
CA ILE A 278 -10.59 9.51 -1.70
C ILE A 278 -9.38 9.81 -0.82
N PHE A 279 -8.68 8.74 -0.43
CA PHE A 279 -7.36 8.81 0.15
C PHE A 279 -6.33 8.74 -0.98
N THR A 280 -5.42 9.73 -1.06
CA THR A 280 -4.36 9.78 -2.07
C THR A 280 -3.01 9.87 -1.39
N THR A 281 -2.13 8.92 -1.70
CA THR A 281 -0.70 8.98 -1.41
C THR A 281 0.03 9.52 -2.63
N SER A 282 0.60 10.72 -2.49
CA SER A 282 1.37 11.40 -3.54
C SER A 282 2.85 11.05 -3.55
N ALA A 283 3.37 10.56 -2.43
CA ALA A 283 4.70 9.98 -2.30
C ALA A 283 4.74 9.10 -1.04
N TYR A 284 5.23 7.88 -1.17
CA TYR A 284 5.53 6.99 -0.05
C TYR A 284 6.84 6.26 -0.27
N THR A 285 7.74 6.38 0.70
CA THR A 285 9.00 5.63 0.77
C THR A 285 9.12 4.99 2.15
N CYS A 286 9.71 3.80 2.20
CA CYS A 286 10.04 3.10 3.44
C CYS A 286 11.12 2.08 3.13
N VAL A 287 12.17 2.04 3.94
CA VAL A 287 13.29 1.09 3.81
C VAL A 287 13.63 0.56 5.20
N VAL A 288 14.09 -0.69 5.30
CA VAL A 288 14.55 -1.29 6.56
C VAL A 288 16.03 -1.62 6.43
N ASP A 289 16.87 -0.92 7.18
CA ASP A 289 18.34 -1.01 7.13
C ASP A 289 18.94 -1.83 8.28
#